data_AF-A0A5K0VQ25-F1
#
_entry.id   AF-A0A5K0VQ25-F1
#
_cell.length_a   1.000
_cell.length_b   1.000
_cell.length_c   1.000
_cell.angle_alpha   90.00
_cell.angle_beta   90.00
_cell.angle_gamma   90.00
#
_symmetry.space_group_name_H-M   'P 1'
#
loop_
_entity.id
_entity.type
_entity.pdbx_description
1 polymer ?
#
loop_
_entity_poly.entity_id
_entity_poly.type
_entity_poly.pdbx_seq_one_letter_code
_entity_poly.pdbx_strand_id
1 'polypeptide(L)' 'MIRQPKWGHLKDLHRAIKLCEPALVSGDPAVASLGHYQE' A
#
# COMPACT_ATOMS: atom_id res chain seq x y z
N MET A 1 -11.11 -10.95 23.20
CA MET A 1 -11.13 -10.16 21.95
C MET A 1 -10.10 -9.04 22.07
N ILE A 2 -8.97 -9.14 21.38
CA ILE A 2 -7.90 -8.12 21.45
C ILE A 2 -8.32 -6.96 20.55
N ARG A 3 -8.61 -5.80 21.17
CA ARG A 3 -8.86 -4.56 20.43
C ARG A 3 -7.53 -4.12 19.82
N GLN A 4 -7.41 -4.24 18.51
CA GLN A 4 -6.29 -3.63 17.79
C GLN A 4 -6.29 -2.12 18.11
N PRO A 5 -5.14 -1.52 18.42
CA PRO A 5 -5.06 -0.07 18.54
C PRO A 5 -5.54 0.52 17.21
N LYS A 6 -6.39 1.56 17.27
CA LYS A 6 -6.99 2.21 16.07
C LYS A 6 -5.94 2.62 15.01
N TRP A 7 -4.68 2.70 15.42
CA TRP A 7 -3.53 3.15 14.64
C TRP A 7 -2.64 2.01 14.10
N GLY A 8 -2.89 0.75 14.45
CA GLY A 8 -2.11 -0.41 13.98
C GLY A 8 -2.09 -0.52 12.45
N HIS A 9 -3.26 -0.41 11.82
CA HIS A 9 -3.37 -0.45 10.35
C HIS A 9 -2.63 0.69 9.65
N LEU A 10 -2.56 1.87 10.28
CA LEU A 10 -1.81 3.01 9.73
C LEU A 10 -0.30 2.80 9.82
N LYS A 11 0.18 2.12 10.86
CA LYS A 11 1.58 1.72 10.97
C LYS A 11 1.96 0.74 9.86
N ASP A 12 1.11 -0.24 9.59
CA ASP A 12 1.35 -1.23 8.53
C ASP A 12 1.27 -0.60 7.14
N LEU A 13 0.30 0.30 6.91
CA LEU A 13 0.22 1.11 5.69
C LEU A 13 1.48 1.96 5.49
N HIS A 14 1.93 2.69 6.52
CA HIS A 14 3.14 3.51 6.42
C HIS A 14 4.37 2.66 6.10
N ARG A 15 4.48 1.47 6.71
CA ARG A 15 5.56 0.53 6.42
C ARG A 15 5.52 0.08 4.96
N ALA A 16 4.35 -0.26 4.42
CA ALA A 16 4.20 -0.65 3.02
C ALA A 16 4.62 0.48 2.07
N ILE A 17 4.19 1.72 2.33
CA ILE A 17 4.58 2.89 1.54
C ILE A 17 6.10 3.09 1.57
N LYS A 18 6.73 2.98 2.75
CA LYS A 18 8.19 3.12 2.88
C LYS A 18 8.98 2.05 2.15
N LEU A 19 8.47 0.82 2.07
CA LEU A 19 9.10 -0.24 1.25
C LEU A 19 9.04 0.10 -0.24
N CYS A 20 7.98 0.76 -0.69
CA CYS A 20 7.80 1.17 -2.08
C CYS A 20 8.45 2.53 -2.43
N GLU A 21 9.00 3.26 -1.45
CA GLU A 21 9.50 4.64 -1.62
C GLU A 21 10.44 4.80 -2.82
N PRO A 22 11.48 3.96 -3.04
CA PRO A 22 12.38 4.12 -4.18
C PRO A 22 11.63 4.04 -5.52
N ALA A 23 10.74 3.05 -5.68
CA ALA A 23 9.98 2.88 -6.92
C ALA A 23 8.98 4.03 -7.14
N LEU A 24 8.40 4.57 -6.07
CA LEU A 24 7.45 5.69 -6.14
C LEU A 24 8.11 7.01 -6.53
N VAL A 25 9.37 7.25 -6.14
CA VAL A 25 10.06 8.53 -6.40
C VAL A 25 10.89 8.55 -7.67
N SER A 26 11.33 7.38 -8.17
CA SER A 26 12.21 7.29 -9.35
C SER A 26 11.60 6.59 -10.55
N GLY A 27 10.42 5.98 -10.41
CA GLY A 27 9.76 5.25 -11.48
C GLY A 27 8.73 6.09 -12.23
N ASP A 28 8.52 5.76 -13.51
CA ASP A 28 7.40 6.31 -14.28
C ASP A 28 6.11 5.54 -13.94
N PRO A 29 5.01 6.22 -13.61
CA PRO A 29 3.75 5.55 -13.33
C PRO A 29 3.18 4.91 -14.60
N ALA A 30 2.88 3.62 -14.54
CA ALA A 30 2.20 2.89 -15.60
C ALA A 30 0.86 2.37 -15.11
N VAL A 31 -0.20 2.64 -15.89
CA VAL A 31 -1.55 2.14 -15.61
C VAL A 31 -1.78 0.88 -16.43
N ALA A 32 -1.96 -0.25 -15.76
CA ALA A 32 -2.37 -1.50 -16.38
C ALA A 32 -3.80 -1.83 -15.95
N SER A 33 -4.70 -2.01 -16.91
CA SER A 33 -6.03 -2.56 -16.63
C SER A 33 -5.89 -4.06 -16.36
N LEU A 34 -6.49 -4.52 -15.28
CA LEU A 34 -6.38 -5.88 -14.82
C LEU A 34 -7.68 -6.69 -15.04
N GLY A 35 -8.66 -6.10 -15.72
CA GLY A 35 -9.96 -6.70 -16.03
C GLY A 35 -11.06 -6.42 -15.00
N HIS A 36 -12.25 -6.99 -15.23
CA HIS A 36 -13.48 -6.69 -14.48
C HIS A 36 -13.60 -7.36 -13.10
N TYR A 37 -12.69 -8.28 -12.72
CA TYR A 37 -12.88 -9.20 -11.59
C TYR A 37 -11.73 -9.15 -10.56
N GLN A 38 -11.16 -7.98 -10.32
CA GLN A 38 -10.15 -7.85 -9.26
C GLN A 38 -10.73 -7.36 -7.95
N GLU A 39 -10.46 -8.15 -6.92
CA GLU A 39 -10.57 -7.81 -5.50
C GLU A 39 -9.34 -7.01 -5.04
#